data_AF-A0A6M1MJ11-F1
#
_entry.id   AF-A0A6M1MJ11-F1
#
_cell.length_a   1.000
_cell.length_b   1.000
_cell.length_c   1.000
_cell.angle_alpha   90.00
_cell.angle_beta   90.00
_cell.angle_gamma   90.00
#
_symmetry.space_group_name_H-M   'P 1'
#
loop_
_entity.id
_entity.type
_entity.pdbx_description
1 polymer ?
#
loop_
_entity_poly.entity_id
_entity_poly.type
_entity_poly.pdbx_seq_one_letter_code
_entity_poly.pdbx_strand_id
1 'polypeptide(L)' 'MSAGSTLAAVSGLTGPVLALTVLALAWGKAQLILNRYLGLAQAPAIARGFALALAIFMAVLATLAAAAG' A
#
# COMPACT_ATOMS: atom_id res chain seq x y z
N MET A 1 -7.55 9.95 -2.52
CA MET A 1 -7.64 8.71 -1.72
C MET A 1 -9.09 8.28 -1.49
N SER A 2 -10.04 9.16 -1.12
CA SER A 2 -11.45 8.77 -1.00
C SER A 2 -12.16 8.42 -2.31
N ALA A 3 -11.93 9.18 -3.39
CA ALA A 3 -12.59 8.89 -4.67
C ALA A 3 -12.21 7.52 -5.25
N GLY A 4 -10.96 7.08 -5.05
CA GLY A 4 -10.48 5.76 -5.50
C GLY A 4 -11.08 4.61 -4.71
N SER A 5 -11.22 4.73 -3.38
CA SER A 5 -11.90 3.71 -2.56
C SER A 5 -13.39 3.62 -2.86
N THR A 6 -14.03 4.75 -3.18
CA THR A 6 -15.45 4.76 -3.56
C THR A 6 -15.67 4.12 -4.93
N LEU A 7 -14.81 4.40 -5.91
CA LEU A 7 -14.87 3.73 -7.22
C LEU A 7 -14.58 2.23 -7.12
N ALA A 8 -13.60 1.82 -6.32
CA ALA A 8 -13.34 0.41 -6.06
C ALA A 8 -14.55 -0.29 -5.39
N ALA A 9 -15.20 0.37 -4.42
CA ALA A 9 -16.40 -0.16 -3.78
C ALA A 9 -17.61 -0.26 -4.72
N VAL A 10 -17.77 0.68 -5.66
CA VAL A 10 -18.88 0.70 -6.63
C VAL A 10 -18.63 -0.21 -7.83
N SER A 11 -17.37 -0.53 -8.15
CA SER A 11 -16.99 -1.34 -9.32
C SER A 11 -17.44 -2.81 -9.27
N GLY A 12 -17.91 -3.31 -8.12
CA GLY A 12 -18.27 -4.72 -7.96
C GLY A 12 -17.05 -5.67 -7.95
N LEU A 13 -15.84 -5.13 -7.88
CA LEU A 13 -14.63 -5.91 -7.64
C LEU A 13 -14.78 -6.68 -6.33
N THR A 14 -14.68 -8.01 -6.40
CA THR A 14 -14.78 -8.89 -5.24
C THR A 14 -13.55 -9.80 -5.15
N GLY A 15 -13.30 -10.34 -3.97
CA GLY A 15 -12.21 -11.30 -3.74
C GLY A 15 -10.81 -10.69 -3.92
N PRO A 16 -9.85 -11.46 -4.48
CA PRO A 16 -8.42 -11.12 -4.44
C PRO A 16 -8.07 -9.84 -5.20
N VAL A 17 -8.82 -9.50 -6.27
CA VAL A 17 -8.57 -8.29 -7.06
C VAL A 17 -8.85 -7.02 -6.25
N LEU A 18 -9.96 -7.00 -5.48
CA LEU A 18 -10.27 -5.87 -4.59
C LEU A 18 -9.18 -5.72 -3.52
N ALA A 19 -8.76 -6.83 -2.91
CA ALA A 19 -7.72 -6.82 -1.90
C ALA A 19 -6.39 -6.24 -2.43
N LEU A 20 -5.97 -6.63 -3.63
CA LEU A 20 -4.78 -6.08 -4.28
C LEU A 20 -4.90 -4.58 -4.59
N THR A 21 -6.05 -4.12 -5.08
CA THR A 21 -6.27 -2.67 -5.30
C THR A 21 -6.24 -1.86 -4.01
N VAL A 22 -6.82 -2.36 -2.93
CA VAL A 22 -6.77 -1.70 -1.61
C VAL A 22 -5.32 -1.67 -1.10
N LEU A 23 -4.58 -2.76 -1.29
CA LEU A 23 -3.17 -2.84 -0.90
C LEU A 23 -2.32 -1.82 -1.67
N ALA A 24 -2.53 -1.66 -2.98
CA ALA A 24 -1.83 -0.66 -3.79
C ALA A 24 -2.15 0.78 -3.33
N LEU A 25 -3.39 1.07 -2.95
CA LEU A 25 -3.77 2.37 -2.40
C LEU A 25 -3.13 2.61 -1.01
N ALA A 26 -3.11 1.59 -0.16
CA ALA A 26 -2.46 1.66 1.16
C ALA A 26 -0.95 1.89 1.04
N TRP A 27 -0.31 1.29 0.05
CA TRP A 27 1.11 1.51 -0.28
C TRP A 27 1.42 2.98 -0.51
N GLY A 28 0.65 3.63 -1.39
CA GLY A 28 0.82 5.05 -1.70
C GLY A 28 0.64 5.95 -0.46
N LYS A 29 -0.33 5.64 0.40
CA LYS A 29 -0.52 6.37 1.67
C LYS A 29 0.66 6.19 2.63
N ALA A 30 1.17 4.98 2.78
CA ALA A 30 2.30 4.68 3.65
C ALA A 30 3.57 5.43 3.21
N GLN A 31 3.86 5.48 1.91
CA GLN A 31 4.97 6.28 1.39
C GLN A 31 4.79 7.78 1.67
N LEU A 32 3.58 8.30 1.55
CA LEU A 32 3.28 9.71 1.84
C LEU A 32 3.47 10.02 3.33
N ILE A 33 3.03 9.14 4.23
CA ILE A 33 3.24 9.28 5.67
C ILE A 33 4.74 9.23 6.01
N LEU A 34 5.46 8.24 5.49
CA LEU A 34 6.90 8.10 5.77
C LEU A 34 7.68 9.32 5.28
N ASN A 35 7.51 9.71 4.02
CA ASN A 35 8.32 10.77 3.43
C ASN A 35 7.91 12.17 3.88
N ARG A 36 6.61 12.43 4.08
CA ARG A 36 6.09 13.79 4.31
C ARG A 36 5.72 14.08 5.76
N TYR A 37 5.18 13.11 6.49
CA TYR A 37 4.78 13.31 7.88
C TYR A 37 5.91 12.95 8.86
N LEU A 38 6.63 11.86 8.59
CA LEU A 38 7.80 11.45 9.38
C LEU A 38 9.08 12.17 8.99
N GLY A 39 9.05 12.95 7.89
CA GLY A 39 10.21 13.72 7.44
C GLY A 39 11.38 12.85 6.96
N LEU A 40 11.15 11.56 6.66
CA LEU A 40 12.21 10.64 6.21
C LEU A 40 12.87 11.10 4.91
N ALA A 41 12.24 12.01 4.15
CA ALA A 41 12.87 12.70 3.04
C ALA A 41 14.17 13.43 3.41
N GLN A 42 14.36 13.82 4.68
CA GLN A 42 15.59 14.46 5.17
C GLN A 42 16.68 13.45 5.56
N ALA A 43 16.37 12.15 5.65
CA ALA A 43 17.31 11.09 6.04
C ALA A 43 17.26 9.92 5.03
N PRO A 44 17.89 10.05 3.86
CA PRO A 44 17.72 9.11 2.74
C PRO A 44 18.18 7.68 3.04
N ALA A 45 19.17 7.50 3.92
CA ALA A 45 19.61 6.17 4.34
C ALA A 45 18.51 5.42 5.14
N ILE A 46 17.82 6.12 6.04
CA ILE A 46 16.73 5.55 6.86
C ILE A 46 15.48 5.34 6.00
N ALA A 47 15.19 6.27 5.09
CA ALA A 47 14.07 6.18 4.15
C ALA A 47 14.15 4.92 3.29
N ARG A 48 15.34 4.57 2.80
CA ARG A 48 15.55 3.34 2.00
C ARG A 48 15.25 2.08 2.79
N GLY A 49 15.68 2.01 4.05
CA GLY A 49 15.39 0.87 4.94
C GLY A 49 13.90 0.69 5.16
N PHE A 50 13.19 1.78 5.50
CA PHE A 50 11.74 1.77 5.66
C PHE A 50 10.99 1.42 4.37
N ALA A 51 11.42 1.96 3.24
CA ALA A 51 10.82 1.64 1.94
C ALA A 51 10.97 0.15 1.60
N LEU A 52 12.13 -0.44 1.87
CA LEU A 52 12.40 -1.85 1.62
C LEU A 52 11.61 -2.76 2.57
N ALA A 53 11.59 -2.45 3.86
CA ALA A 53 10.80 -3.18 4.86
C ALA A 53 9.29 -3.12 4.54
N LEU A 54 8.80 -1.94 4.18
CA LEU A 54 7.42 -1.78 3.72
C LEU A 54 7.18 -2.66 2.49
N ALA A 55 8.11 -2.70 1.53
CA ALA A 55 7.95 -3.41 0.25
C ALA A 55 7.80 -4.90 0.46
N ILE A 56 8.65 -5.47 1.32
CA ILE A 56 8.56 -6.86 1.73
C ILE A 56 7.21 -7.13 2.41
N PHE A 57 6.80 -6.29 3.37
CA PHE A 57 5.53 -6.46 4.07
C PHE A 57 4.33 -6.48 3.12
N MET A 58 4.32 -5.58 2.14
CA MET A 58 3.20 -5.46 1.20
C MET A 58 3.24 -6.55 0.12
N ALA A 59 4.43 -7.04 -0.25
CA ALA A 59 4.56 -8.24 -1.07
C ALA A 59 3.97 -9.47 -0.35
N VAL A 60 4.27 -9.66 0.94
CA VAL A 60 3.69 -10.75 1.74
C VAL A 60 2.17 -10.64 1.79
N LEU A 61 1.62 -9.45 2.10
CA LEU A 61 0.17 -9.25 2.12
C LEU A 61 -0.47 -9.47 0.75
N ALA A 62 0.19 -9.08 -0.35
CA ALA A 62 -0.29 -9.33 -1.70
C ALA A 62 -0.33 -10.83 -2.03
N THR A 63 0.71 -11.58 -1.65
CA THR A 63 0.74 -13.04 -1.82
C THR A 63 -0.33 -13.74 -0.99
N LEU A 64 -0.57 -13.29 0.25
CA LEU A 64 -1.62 -13.82 1.10
C LEU A 64 -3.01 -13.52 0.52
N ALA A 65 -3.24 -12.29 0.07
CA ALA A 65 -4.50 -11.90 -0.55
C ALA A 65 -4.78 -12.69 -1.84
N ALA A 66 -3.75 -12.97 -2.63
CA ALA A 66 -3.86 -13.80 -3.84
C ALA A 66 -4.11 -15.29 -3.51
N ALA A 67 -3.53 -15.82 -2.43
CA ALA A 67 -3.73 -17.20 -2.00
C ALA A 67 -5.08 -17.43 -1.28
N ALA A 68 -5.69 -16.37 -0.75
CA ALA A 68 -6.96 -16.43 -0.03
C ALA A 68 -8.19 -16.28 -0.94
N GLY A 69 -8.00 -16.00 -2.23
CA GLY A 69 -9.06 -15.89 -3.24
C GLY A 69 -9.11 -17.11 -4.15
#